data_AF-A0A5E4BDQ2-F1
#
_entry.id   AF-A0A5E4BDQ2-F1
#
_cell.length_a   1.000
_cell.length_b   1.000
_cell.length_c   1.000
_cell.angle_alpha   90.00
_cell.angle_beta   90.00
_cell.angle_gamma   90.00
#
_symmetry.space_group_name_H-M   'P 1'
#
loop_
_entity.id
_entity.type
_entity.pdbx_description
1 polymer ?
#
loop_
_entity_poly.entity_id
_entity_poly.type
_entity_poly.pdbx_seq_one_letter_code
_entity_poly.pdbx_strand_id
1 'polypeptide(L)'
;MGLALLGCVGALKELRCLLGLYFGMLLLLFATQITLGILISTQRVRVERRVQDIVLEAIQNYGADPEETAAEESWDYVQFQLRCCGWYSPQDWFRVRVLRGNGSEAHSVPCSCYNSSEATNDSAVFDKIIFPQLGRFGPRARPRHSTDICVVPANGHIYREGCAQSLQKWLHNNLISIVGICLAVGLLEVIWLRSHSRLALVYRHLPLTLSLRVTWEGRMRHGVPPLLALALPPQDRRGRRPSFGEP
;
A
#
# COMPACT_ATOMS: atom_id res chain seq x y z
N MET A 1 -0.61 -7.57 -3.96
CA MET A 1 0.00 -7.95 -5.26
C MET A 1 -1.01 -8.47 -6.28
N GLY A 2 -1.92 -9.40 -5.93
CA GLY A 2 -2.79 -10.07 -6.91
C GLY A 2 -3.71 -9.16 -7.75
N LEU A 3 -4.38 -8.18 -7.14
CA LEU A 3 -5.26 -7.24 -7.87
C LEU A 3 -4.51 -6.40 -8.91
N ALA A 4 -3.27 -6.01 -8.60
CA ALA A 4 -2.43 -5.23 -9.52
C ALA A 4 -1.99 -6.06 -10.73
N LEU A 5 -1.68 -7.36 -10.53
CA LEU A 5 -1.35 -8.27 -11.63
C LEU A 5 -2.57 -8.57 -12.51
N LEU A 6 -3.75 -8.76 -11.91
CA LEU A 6 -5.00 -8.94 -12.64
C LEU A 6 -5.35 -7.69 -13.47
N GLY A 7 -5.17 -6.50 -12.91
CA GLY A 7 -5.33 -5.24 -13.64
C GLY A 7 -4.34 -5.10 -14.80
N CYS A 8 -3.06 -5.38 -14.56
CA CYS A 8 -2.00 -5.28 -15.57
C CYS A 8 -2.20 -6.29 -16.72
N VAL A 9 -2.44 -7.57 -16.41
CA VAL A 9 -2.69 -8.62 -17.42
C VAL A 9 -4.02 -8.37 -18.14
N GLY A 10 -5.04 -7.92 -17.43
CA GLY A 10 -6.35 -7.57 -18.02
C GLY A 10 -6.25 -6.43 -19.04
N ALA A 11 -5.42 -5.42 -18.75
CA ALA A 11 -5.14 -4.33 -19.68
C ALA A 11 -4.27 -4.78 -20.87
N LEU A 12 -3.21 -5.56 -20.63
CA LEU A 12 -2.28 -6.01 -21.68
C LEU A 12 -2.88 -7.03 -22.66
N LYS A 13 -3.78 -7.91 -22.18
CA LYS A 13 -4.38 -8.97 -23.00
C LYS A 13 -5.79 -8.61 -23.51
N GLU A 14 -6.28 -7.40 -23.23
CA GLU A 14 -7.61 -6.90 -23.62
C GLU A 14 -8.75 -7.87 -23.24
N LEU A 15 -8.57 -8.65 -22.16
CA LEU A 15 -9.51 -9.66 -21.72
C LEU A 15 -10.64 -9.00 -20.92
N ARG A 16 -11.77 -8.75 -21.61
CA ARG A 16 -12.97 -8.10 -21.04
C ARG A 16 -13.46 -8.75 -19.74
N CYS A 17 -13.38 -10.07 -19.62
CA CYS A 17 -13.78 -10.80 -18.41
C CYS A 17 -12.84 -10.49 -17.23
N LEU A 18 -11.53 -10.48 -17.46
CA LEU A 18 -10.52 -10.19 -16.42
C LEU A 18 -10.62 -8.74 -15.92
N LEU A 19 -10.85 -7.81 -16.85
CA LEU A 19 -11.04 -6.41 -16.54
C LEU A 19 -12.36 -6.16 -15.78
N GLY A 20 -13.42 -6.88 -16.13
CA GLY A 20 -14.69 -6.87 -15.39
C GLY A 20 -14.55 -7.41 -13.96
N LEU A 21 -13.79 -8.50 -13.76
CA LEU A 21 -13.48 -9.03 -12.43
C LEU A 21 -12.64 -8.06 -11.60
N TYR A 22 -11.60 -7.46 -12.18
CA TYR A 22 -10.82 -6.42 -11.52
C TYR A 22 -11.73 -5.27 -11.04
N PHE A 23 -12.60 -4.81 -11.91
CA PHE A 23 -13.52 -3.74 -11.61
C PHE A 23 -14.54 -4.11 -10.50
N GLY A 24 -15.11 -5.32 -10.56
CA GLY A 24 -16.00 -5.84 -9.52
C GLY A 24 -15.31 -5.94 -8.16
N MET A 25 -14.04 -6.38 -8.13
CA MET A 25 -13.24 -6.42 -6.90
C MET A 25 -13.00 -5.02 -6.32
N LEU A 26 -12.78 -4.00 -7.14
CA LEU A 26 -12.66 -2.61 -6.67
C LEU A 26 -13.95 -2.12 -6.01
N LEU A 27 -15.12 -2.36 -6.63
CA LEU A 27 -16.40 -2.01 -6.00
C LEU A 27 -16.62 -2.70 -4.66
N LEU A 28 -16.25 -3.97 -4.54
CA LEU A 28 -16.35 -4.70 -3.27
C LEU A 28 -15.43 -4.09 -2.21
N LEU A 29 -14.23 -3.65 -2.57
CA LEU A 29 -13.34 -2.95 -1.66
C LEU A 29 -13.94 -1.61 -1.20
N PHE A 30 -14.53 -0.84 -2.10
CA PHE A 30 -15.20 0.41 -1.74
C PHE A 30 -16.41 0.17 -0.82
N ALA A 31 -17.27 -0.80 -1.14
CA ALA A 31 -18.38 -1.19 -0.28
C ALA A 31 -17.90 -1.63 1.11
N THR A 32 -16.76 -2.33 1.18
CA THR A 32 -16.13 -2.73 2.44
C THR A 32 -15.62 -1.52 3.23
N GLN A 33 -15.01 -0.53 2.58
CA GLN A 33 -14.57 0.71 3.23
C GLN A 33 -15.75 1.47 3.86
N ILE A 34 -16.86 1.62 3.13
CA ILE A 34 -18.07 2.27 3.65
C ILE A 34 -18.64 1.48 4.84
N THR A 35 -18.76 0.16 4.70
CA THR A 35 -19.27 -0.72 5.76
C THR A 35 -18.41 -0.65 7.02
N LEU A 36 -17.08 -0.69 6.85
CA LEU A 36 -16.12 -0.57 7.95
C LEU A 36 -16.22 0.80 8.63
N GLY A 37 -16.33 1.88 7.86
CA GLY A 37 -16.53 3.24 8.40
C GLY A 37 -17.80 3.36 9.24
N ILE A 38 -18.92 2.78 8.77
CA ILE A 38 -20.18 2.75 9.52
C ILE A 38 -20.03 1.91 10.79
N LEU A 39 -19.39 0.75 10.71
CA LEU A 39 -19.19 -0.13 11.86
C LEU A 39 -18.34 0.54 12.94
N ILE A 40 -17.22 1.17 12.56
CA ILE A 40 -16.34 1.90 13.48
C ILE A 40 -17.09 3.07 14.12
N SER A 41 -17.88 3.81 13.34
CA SER A 41 -18.65 4.95 13.84
C SER A 41 -19.73 4.53 14.86
N THR A 42 -20.48 3.47 14.54
CA THR A 42 -21.57 2.96 15.39
C THR A 42 -21.05 2.24 16.64
N GLN A 43 -19.94 1.49 16.52
CA GLN A 43 -19.39 0.67 17.59
C GLN A 43 -18.10 1.25 18.22
N ARG A 44 -17.91 2.58 18.17
CA ARG A 44 -16.70 3.26 18.64
C ARG A 44 -16.18 2.76 19.99
N VAL A 45 -17.06 2.64 20.99
CA VAL A 45 -16.70 2.22 22.37
C VAL A 45 -16.24 0.76 22.42
N ARG A 46 -16.76 -0.11 21.55
CA ARG A 46 -16.34 -1.50 21.48
C ARG A 46 -15.00 -1.62 20.75
N VAL A 47 -14.80 -0.86 19.68
CA VAL A 47 -13.52 -0.80 18.95
C VAL A 47 -12.41 -0.29 19.86
N GLU A 48 -12.65 0.81 20.57
CA GLU A 48 -11.69 1.41 21.51
C GLU A 48 -11.22 0.40 22.57
N ARG A 49 -12.16 -0.32 23.19
CA ARG A 49 -11.84 -1.39 24.15
C ARG A 49 -11.05 -2.54 23.54
N ARG A 50 -11.41 -2.99 22.33
CA ARG A 50 -10.67 -4.07 21.65
C ARG A 50 -9.26 -3.66 21.29
N VAL A 51 -9.08 -2.44 20.80
CA VAL A 51 -7.74 -1.90 20.51
C VAL A 51 -6.94 -1.77 21.79
N GLN A 52 -7.55 -1.26 22.86
CA GLN A 52 -6.93 -1.21 24.18
C GLN A 52 -6.43 -2.58 24.65
N ASP A 53 -7.28 -3.62 24.58
CA ASP A 53 -6.91 -4.97 25.02
C ASP A 53 -5.69 -5.49 24.23
N ILE A 54 -5.72 -5.37 22.90
CA ILE A 54 -4.63 -5.80 22.00
C ILE A 54 -3.33 -5.05 22.31
N VAL A 55 -3.42 -3.73 22.51
CA VAL A 55 -2.25 -2.89 22.79
C VAL A 55 -1.66 -3.22 24.16
N LEU A 56 -2.49 -3.35 25.20
CA LEU A 56 -2.01 -3.69 26.54
C LEU A 56 -1.39 -5.09 26.59
N GLU A 57 -1.93 -6.04 25.84
CA GLU A 57 -1.34 -7.37 25.66
C GLU A 57 0.02 -7.29 24.96
N ALA A 58 0.13 -6.51 23.88
CA ALA A 58 1.41 -6.28 23.20
C ALA A 58 2.45 -5.62 24.11
N ILE A 59 2.05 -4.66 24.96
CA ILE A 59 2.94 -4.03 25.96
C ILE A 59 3.37 -5.04 27.02
N GLN A 60 2.45 -5.90 27.50
CA GLN A 60 2.75 -6.89 28.54
C GLN A 60 3.70 -7.98 28.05
N ASN A 61 3.59 -8.37 26.77
CA ASN A 61 4.44 -9.37 26.14
C ASN A 61 5.69 -8.76 25.49
N TYR A 62 5.91 -7.45 25.65
CA TYR A 62 7.07 -6.76 25.11
C TYR A 62 8.36 -7.28 25.76
N GLY A 63 9.29 -7.76 24.93
CA GLY A 63 10.56 -8.38 25.32
C GLY A 63 10.41 -9.78 25.92
N ALA A 64 9.24 -10.42 25.80
CA ALA A 64 9.02 -11.76 26.32
C ALA A 64 9.70 -12.84 25.47
N ASP A 65 9.57 -12.74 24.15
CA ASP A 65 10.09 -13.72 23.19
C ASP A 65 10.98 -13.03 22.13
N PRO A 66 12.30 -13.33 22.08
CA PRO A 66 13.24 -12.66 21.17
C PRO A 66 13.04 -13.03 19.69
N GLU A 67 12.17 -13.99 19.37
CA GLU A 67 11.82 -14.35 18.00
C GLU A 67 10.59 -13.57 17.47
N GLU A 68 9.76 -13.01 18.35
CA GLU A 68 8.46 -12.40 18.04
C GLU A 68 8.50 -10.86 18.16
N THR A 69 9.35 -10.23 17.33
CA THR A 69 9.67 -8.79 17.46
C THR A 69 8.75 -7.87 16.66
N ALA A 70 7.88 -8.43 15.81
CA ALA A 70 7.08 -7.66 14.85
C ALA A 70 6.04 -6.76 15.55
N ALA A 71 5.44 -7.24 16.63
CA ALA A 71 4.49 -6.47 17.43
C ALA A 71 5.20 -5.30 18.14
N GLU A 72 6.43 -5.54 18.60
CA GLU A 72 7.25 -4.58 19.32
C GLU A 72 7.69 -3.44 18.40
N GLU A 73 8.22 -3.77 17.22
CA GLU A 73 8.60 -2.78 16.19
C GLU A 73 7.41 -1.94 15.75
N SER A 74 6.25 -2.59 15.54
CA SER A 74 5.02 -1.89 15.18
C SER A 74 4.58 -0.93 16.28
N TRP A 75 4.69 -1.34 17.55
CA TRP A 75 4.31 -0.53 18.69
C TRP A 75 5.26 0.66 18.88
N ASP A 76 6.58 0.44 18.75
CA ASP A 76 7.60 1.48 18.80
C ASP A 76 7.40 2.52 17.70
N TYR A 77 7.03 2.08 16.49
CA TYR A 77 6.68 2.99 15.40
C TYR A 77 5.47 3.87 15.74
N VAL A 78 4.42 3.29 16.33
CA VAL A 78 3.22 4.05 16.74
C VAL A 78 3.57 5.10 17.79
N GLN A 79 4.36 4.75 18.80
CA GLN A 79 4.78 5.69 19.85
C GLN A 79 5.60 6.85 19.28
N PHE A 80 6.52 6.55 18.35
CA PHE A 80 7.31 7.56 17.66
C PHE A 80 6.46 8.49 16.78
N GLN A 81 5.54 7.93 15.98
CA GLN A 81 4.69 8.71 15.08
C GLN A 81 3.70 9.61 15.83
N LEU A 82 3.08 9.10 16.89
CA LEU A 82 2.08 9.81 17.67
C LEU A 82 2.67 10.65 18.81
N ARG A 83 3.98 10.59 19.04
CA ARG A 83 4.70 11.30 20.11
C ARG A 83 4.04 11.10 21.47
N CYS A 84 3.84 9.83 21.81
CA CYS A 84 3.15 9.39 23.02
C CYS A 84 3.92 8.24 23.66
N CYS A 85 3.60 7.93 24.93
CA CYS A 85 4.24 6.82 25.63
C CYS A 85 3.23 6.04 26.45
N GLY A 86 3.22 4.71 26.26
CA GLY A 86 2.22 3.82 26.84
C GLY A 86 0.84 4.02 26.20
N TRP A 87 -0.17 3.32 26.71
CA TRP A 87 -1.54 3.46 26.17
C TRP A 87 -2.27 4.63 26.84
N TYR A 88 -2.33 4.61 28.18
CA TYR A 88 -2.87 5.68 29.01
C TYR A 88 -1.77 6.61 29.54
N SER A 89 -0.63 6.04 29.90
CA SER A 89 0.46 6.74 30.56
C SER A 89 1.77 5.99 30.39
N PRO A 90 2.93 6.67 30.50
CA PRO A 90 4.23 5.99 30.63
C PRO A 90 4.28 4.93 31.74
N GLN A 91 3.41 5.05 32.75
CA GLN A 91 3.30 4.11 33.86
C GLN A 91 2.84 2.70 33.45
N ASP A 92 2.23 2.55 32.28
CA ASP A 92 1.80 1.24 31.75
C ASP A 92 3.01 0.30 31.58
N TRP A 93 4.19 0.85 31.30
CA TRP A 93 5.45 0.12 31.19
C TRP A 93 5.95 -0.46 32.51
N PHE A 94 5.60 0.14 33.65
CA PHE A 94 6.09 -0.31 34.97
C PHE A 94 5.40 -1.57 35.47
N ARG A 95 4.32 -1.98 34.78
CA ARG A 95 3.61 -3.24 35.04
C ARG A 95 4.23 -4.42 34.30
N VAL A 96 5.10 -4.17 33.32
CA VAL A 96 5.76 -5.20 32.52
C VAL A 96 6.88 -5.85 33.33
N ARG A 97 6.85 -7.18 33.46
CA ARG A 97 7.78 -7.93 34.32
C ARG A 97 9.24 -7.82 33.87
N VAL A 98 9.48 -7.75 32.55
CA VAL A 98 10.81 -7.63 31.94
C VAL A 98 11.48 -6.29 32.26
N LEU A 99 10.69 -5.23 32.46
CA LEU A 99 11.16 -3.87 32.76
C LEU A 99 11.21 -3.57 34.27
N ARG A 100 10.77 -4.51 35.11
CA ARG A 100 10.76 -4.37 36.57
C ARG A 100 12.16 -4.66 37.14
N GLY A 101 12.98 -3.62 37.28
CA GLY A 101 14.29 -3.72 37.92
C GLY A 101 14.21 -4.16 39.39
N ASN A 102 15.19 -4.96 39.85
CA ASN A 102 15.25 -5.54 41.20
C ASN A 102 15.68 -4.54 42.30
N GLY A 103 15.74 -3.24 42.01
CA GLY A 103 16.18 -2.22 42.94
C GLY A 103 16.98 -1.13 42.24
N SER A 104 16.29 -0.07 41.82
CA SER A 104 16.78 1.30 41.62
C SER A 104 15.64 2.12 41.04
N GLU A 105 15.53 3.39 41.43
CA GLU A 105 14.53 4.38 41.00
C GLU A 105 14.62 4.76 39.50
N ALA A 106 15.11 3.86 38.65
CA ALA A 106 15.20 4.04 37.21
C ALA A 106 14.00 3.38 36.53
N HIS A 107 13.13 4.20 35.97
CA HIS A 107 11.97 3.75 35.22
C HIS A 107 12.39 3.34 33.81
N SER A 108 12.34 2.04 33.49
CA SER A 108 12.69 1.52 32.16
C SER A 108 11.50 1.63 31.21
N VAL A 109 11.73 2.26 30.05
CA VAL A 109 10.74 2.41 28.96
C VAL A 109 11.43 2.20 27.61
N PRO A 110 10.73 1.83 26.54
CA PRO A 110 11.34 1.76 25.21
C PRO A 110 11.86 3.11 24.73
N CYS A 111 12.90 3.10 23.89
CA CYS A 111 13.48 4.32 23.33
C CYS A 111 12.48 5.16 22.51
N SER A 112 11.44 4.54 21.97
CA SER A 112 10.35 5.19 21.22
C SER A 112 9.56 6.21 22.05
N CYS A 113 9.56 6.09 23.39
CA CYS A 113 8.95 7.03 24.33
C CYS A 113 9.75 8.32 24.57
N TYR A 114 10.99 8.40 24.07
CA TYR A 114 11.87 9.53 24.35
C TYR A 114 11.49 10.77 23.55
N ASN A 115 11.40 11.91 24.23
CA ASN A 115 11.12 13.20 23.61
C ASN A 115 12.44 13.93 23.30
N SER A 116 12.90 13.79 22.06
CA SER A 116 14.09 14.48 21.56
C SER A 116 13.92 16.01 21.47
N SER A 117 12.69 16.53 21.48
CA SER A 117 12.43 17.97 21.27
C SER A 117 12.62 18.84 22.51
N GLU A 118 12.58 18.27 23.72
CA GLU A 118 12.89 19.01 24.96
C GLU A 118 14.33 18.83 25.44
N ALA A 119 15.07 17.90 24.85
CA ALA A 119 16.46 17.58 25.21
C ALA A 119 17.49 18.66 24.82
N THR A 120 17.07 19.72 24.11
CA THR A 120 17.96 20.73 23.53
C THR A 120 18.46 21.78 24.53
N ASN A 121 18.03 21.75 25.80
CA ASN A 121 18.47 22.72 26.81
C ASN A 121 19.51 22.17 27.80
N ASP A 122 19.71 20.84 27.87
CA ASP A 122 20.68 20.21 28.77
C ASP A 122 21.69 19.38 27.96
N SER A 123 22.83 20.00 27.64
CA SER A 123 23.95 19.41 26.88
C SER A 123 24.52 18.12 27.49
N ALA A 124 24.15 17.76 28.72
CA ALA A 124 24.59 16.55 29.41
C ALA A 124 23.74 15.29 29.11
N VAL A 125 22.55 15.44 28.50
CA VAL A 125 21.64 14.32 28.18
C VAL A 125 21.94 13.72 26.81
N PHE A 126 22.38 14.55 25.86
CA PHE A 126 22.74 14.13 24.50
C PHE A 126 23.88 13.09 24.49
N ASP A 127 24.83 13.19 25.42
CA ASP A 127 25.95 12.24 25.55
C ASP A 127 25.52 10.83 25.99
N LYS A 128 24.40 10.70 26.72
CA LYS A 128 23.87 9.38 27.15
C LYS A 128 22.99 8.71 26.11
N ILE A 129 22.44 9.47 25.15
CA ILE A 129 21.39 8.99 24.23
C ILE A 129 21.94 8.77 22.82
N ILE A 130 23.05 9.43 22.45
CA ILE A 130 23.67 9.26 21.12
C ILE A 130 24.83 8.25 21.10
N PHE A 131 25.45 7.91 22.25
CA PHE A 131 26.58 6.97 22.27
C PHE A 131 26.43 5.79 23.23
N PRO A 132 25.90 4.65 22.74
CA PRO A 132 26.46 3.33 23.06
C PRO A 132 27.64 2.98 22.13
N GLN A 133 27.81 3.69 21.01
CA GLN A 133 28.53 3.18 19.84
C GLN A 133 30.01 3.59 19.68
N LEU A 134 30.62 4.34 20.61
CA LEU A 134 32.03 4.77 20.43
C LEU A 134 32.92 4.62 21.67
N GLY A 135 32.46 3.90 22.70
CA GLY A 135 33.22 3.69 23.94
C GLY A 135 33.97 2.36 24.06
N ARG A 136 33.82 1.41 23.13
CA ARG A 136 34.49 0.10 23.27
C ARG A 136 34.82 -0.54 21.92
N PHE A 137 35.94 -0.10 21.34
CA PHE A 137 36.60 -0.86 20.28
C PHE A 137 36.94 -2.27 20.79
N GLY A 138 36.23 -3.28 20.27
CA GLY A 138 36.49 -4.71 20.40
C GLY A 138 35.79 -5.46 19.26
N PRO A 139 36.44 -6.43 18.58
CA PRO A 139 36.05 -6.79 17.22
C PRO A 139 34.96 -7.87 17.16
N ARG A 140 33.98 -7.61 16.27
CA ARG A 140 33.18 -8.62 15.53
C ARG A 140 32.15 -9.40 16.35
N ALA A 141 30.96 -8.82 16.49
CA ALA A 141 29.71 -9.56 16.45
C ALA A 141 28.67 -8.76 15.64
N ARG A 142 28.02 -9.41 14.67
CA ARG A 142 26.85 -8.89 13.94
C ARG A 142 25.80 -8.40 14.95
N PRO A 143 25.11 -7.28 14.74
CA PRO A 143 23.97 -6.93 15.57
C PRO A 143 22.85 -7.93 15.27
N ARG A 144 22.58 -8.85 16.21
CA ARG A 144 21.39 -9.70 16.19
C ARG A 144 20.23 -8.86 16.71
N HIS A 145 19.15 -8.84 15.93
CA HIS A 145 17.75 -8.49 16.25
C HIS A 145 17.39 -8.11 17.70
N SER A 146 16.48 -7.12 17.80
CA SER A 146 15.39 -7.01 18.80
C SER A 146 15.51 -5.90 19.85
N THR A 147 14.58 -4.94 19.77
CA THR A 147 14.10 -4.01 20.85
C THR A 147 15.14 -3.35 21.75
N ASP A 148 15.58 -2.15 21.38
CA ASP A 148 16.37 -1.31 22.27
C ASP A 148 15.49 -0.77 23.42
N ILE A 149 15.58 -1.41 24.59
CA ILE A 149 15.07 -0.86 25.84
C ILE A 149 16.01 0.27 26.29
N CYS A 150 15.49 1.49 26.40
CA CYS A 150 16.27 2.63 26.89
C CYS A 150 16.13 2.75 28.41
N VAL A 151 17.26 2.76 29.13
CA VAL A 151 17.27 3.16 30.55
C VAL A 151 17.17 4.68 30.60
N VAL A 152 15.97 5.19 30.82
CA VAL A 152 15.74 6.64 30.92
C VAL A 152 16.00 7.09 32.37
N PRO A 153 16.85 8.11 32.61
CA PRO A 153 17.04 8.68 33.95
C PRO A 153 15.72 9.21 34.51
N ALA A 154 15.56 9.26 35.84
CA ALA A 154 14.37 9.81 36.50
C ALA A 154 13.98 11.25 36.07
N ASN A 155 14.93 12.00 35.48
CA ASN A 155 14.75 13.36 34.95
C ASN A 155 14.73 13.42 33.40
N GLY A 156 14.60 12.30 32.71
CA GLY A 156 14.58 12.26 31.25
C GLY A 156 13.27 12.78 30.64
N HIS A 157 13.37 13.54 29.55
CA HIS A 157 12.22 14.04 28.80
C HIS A 157 11.52 12.89 28.06
N ILE A 158 10.48 12.31 28.65
CA ILE A 158 9.59 11.31 28.03
C ILE A 158 8.25 11.95 27.67
N TYR A 159 7.57 11.42 26.66
CA TYR A 159 6.20 11.85 26.36
C TYR A 159 5.28 11.53 27.54
N ARG A 160 4.64 12.55 28.12
CA ARG A 160 3.72 12.36 29.26
C ARG A 160 2.30 11.96 28.83
N GLU A 161 1.95 12.21 27.58
CA GLU A 161 0.64 11.85 27.03
C GLU A 161 0.60 10.37 26.62
N GLY A 162 -0.51 9.71 26.95
CA GLY A 162 -0.80 8.34 26.50
C GLY A 162 -1.22 8.29 25.04
N CYS A 163 -0.91 7.20 24.36
CA CYS A 163 -1.20 7.04 22.93
C CYS A 163 -2.69 7.02 22.61
N ALA A 164 -3.57 6.61 23.53
CA ALA A 164 -5.02 6.67 23.31
C ALA A 164 -5.47 8.13 23.05
N GLN A 165 -4.97 9.07 23.85
CA GLN A 165 -5.31 10.48 23.73
C GLN A 165 -4.67 11.11 22.48
N SER A 166 -3.38 10.85 22.24
CA SER A 166 -2.69 11.36 21.05
C SER A 166 -3.30 10.82 19.75
N LEU A 167 -3.70 9.54 19.72
CA LEU A 167 -4.38 8.93 18.59
C LEU A 167 -5.73 9.60 18.33
N GLN A 168 -6.53 9.84 19.38
CA GLN A 168 -7.81 10.53 19.24
C GLN A 168 -7.64 11.97 18.73
N LYS A 169 -6.66 12.71 19.27
CA LYS A 169 -6.31 14.07 18.81
C LYS A 169 -5.90 14.05 17.34
N TRP A 170 -5.00 13.14 16.98
CA TRP A 170 -4.51 12.99 15.60
C TRP A 170 -5.65 12.66 14.64
N LEU A 171 -6.53 11.73 15.03
CA LEU A 171 -7.67 11.31 14.22
C LEU A 171 -8.63 12.48 14.01
N HIS A 172 -8.95 13.25 15.05
CA HIS A 172 -9.86 14.39 14.94
C HIS A 172 -9.29 15.47 14.02
N ASN A 173 -8.00 15.78 14.16
CA ASN A 173 -7.33 16.80 13.34
C ASN A 173 -7.20 16.38 11.86
N ASN A 174 -7.01 15.10 11.58
CA ASN A 174 -6.80 14.58 10.23
C ASN A 174 -8.04 13.95 9.61
N LEU A 175 -9.18 13.93 10.32
CA LEU A 175 -10.42 13.28 9.87
C LEU A 175 -10.86 13.76 8.49
N ILE A 176 -10.79 15.08 8.25
CA ILE A 176 -11.17 15.70 6.99
C ILE A 176 -10.31 15.17 5.83
N SER A 177 -9.01 15.02 6.06
CA SER A 177 -8.08 14.48 5.07
C SER A 177 -8.41 13.01 4.75
N ILE A 178 -8.66 12.20 5.79
CA ILE A 178 -8.99 10.77 5.64
C ILE A 178 -10.29 10.60 4.85
N VAL A 179 -11.36 11.32 5.23
CA VAL A 179 -12.65 11.28 4.53
C VAL A 179 -12.49 11.79 3.10
N GLY A 180 -11.70 12.85 2.90
CA GLY A 180 -11.39 13.39 1.57
C GLY A 180 -10.73 12.38 0.65
N ILE A 181 -9.73 11.65 1.13
CA ILE A 181 -9.04 10.59 0.37
C ILE A 181 -10.02 9.46 0.02
N CYS A 182 -10.82 8.99 0.99
CA CYS A 182 -11.84 7.96 0.74
C CYS A 182 -12.86 8.39 -0.32
N LEU A 183 -13.36 9.63 -0.25
CA LEU A 183 -14.28 10.17 -1.25
C LEU A 183 -13.61 10.33 -2.63
N ALA A 184 -12.36 10.78 -2.68
CA ALA A 184 -11.62 10.93 -3.93
C ALA A 184 -11.42 9.58 -4.63
N VAL A 185 -11.03 8.54 -3.88
CA VAL A 185 -10.90 7.17 -4.40
C VAL A 185 -12.24 6.66 -4.92
N GLY A 186 -13.33 6.82 -4.14
CA GLY A 186 -14.67 6.42 -4.57
C GLY A 186 -15.15 7.13 -5.85
N LEU A 187 -14.89 8.44 -5.97
CA LEU A 187 -15.23 9.20 -7.18
C LEU A 187 -14.38 8.73 -8.37
N LEU A 188 -13.10 8.44 -8.18
CA LEU A 188 -12.24 7.92 -9.23
C LEU A 188 -12.75 6.58 -9.76
N GLU A 189 -13.18 5.68 -8.87
CA GLU A 189 -13.78 4.40 -9.27
C GLU A 189 -15.08 4.56 -10.07
N VAL A 190 -15.96 5.47 -9.64
CA VAL A 190 -17.24 5.74 -10.32
C VAL A 190 -17.05 6.46 -11.67
N ILE A 191 -16.12 7.40 -11.75
CA ILE A 191 -15.79 8.10 -12.99
C ILE A 191 -15.13 7.14 -13.98
N TRP A 192 -14.19 6.32 -13.50
CA TRP A 192 -13.54 5.29 -14.31
C TRP A 192 -14.57 4.32 -14.89
N LEU A 193 -15.51 3.85 -14.07
CA LEU A 193 -16.65 3.04 -14.50
C LEU A 193 -17.43 3.66 -15.63
N ARG A 194 -17.84 4.90 -15.44
CA ARG A 194 -18.76 5.58 -16.36
C ARG A 194 -18.07 5.91 -17.68
N SER A 195 -16.76 6.15 -17.65
CA SER A 195 -15.95 6.31 -18.85
C SER A 195 -15.74 4.97 -19.56
N HIS A 196 -15.40 3.91 -18.83
CA HIS A 196 -15.18 2.59 -19.40
C HIS A 196 -16.46 1.95 -19.95
N SER A 197 -17.61 2.15 -19.31
CA SER A 197 -18.91 1.69 -19.81
C SER A 197 -19.29 2.42 -21.10
N ARG A 198 -19.00 3.73 -21.20
CA ARG A 198 -19.19 4.49 -22.44
C ARG A 198 -18.21 4.06 -23.53
N LEU A 199 -16.93 3.84 -23.22
CA LEU A 199 -15.96 3.31 -24.18
C LEU A 199 -16.33 1.89 -24.63
N ALA A 200 -16.77 1.01 -23.72
CA ALA A 200 -17.22 -0.33 -24.07
C ALA A 200 -18.50 -0.30 -24.92
N LEU A 201 -19.42 0.65 -24.66
CA LEU A 201 -20.61 0.85 -25.48
C LEU A 201 -20.23 1.41 -26.86
N VAL A 202 -19.31 2.37 -26.94
CA VAL A 202 -18.76 2.91 -28.18
C VAL A 202 -18.02 1.82 -28.97
N TYR A 203 -17.21 0.98 -28.32
CA TYR A 203 -16.48 -0.12 -28.97
C TYR A 203 -17.41 -1.28 -29.39
N ARG A 204 -18.51 -1.48 -28.66
CA ARG A 204 -19.59 -2.41 -29.03
C ARG A 204 -20.47 -1.87 -30.16
N HIS A 205 -20.62 -0.54 -30.26
CA HIS A 205 -21.33 0.14 -31.35
C HIS A 205 -20.45 0.57 -32.52
N LEU A 206 -19.11 0.47 -32.42
CA LEU A 206 -18.19 0.65 -33.53
C LEU A 206 -18.21 -0.67 -34.33
N PRO A 207 -19.10 -0.80 -35.33
CA PRO A 207 -19.42 -2.09 -35.91
C PRO A 207 -18.46 -2.33 -37.07
N LEU A 208 -17.45 -3.20 -36.93
CA LEU A 208 -16.71 -3.81 -38.06
C LEU A 208 -16.12 -2.88 -39.17
N THR A 209 -16.26 -1.55 -39.11
CA THR A 209 -15.83 -0.63 -40.18
C THR A 209 -14.32 -0.53 -40.25
N LEU A 210 -13.61 -0.82 -39.15
CA LEU A 210 -12.16 -1.00 -39.19
C LEU A 210 -11.72 -2.38 -39.69
N SER A 211 -12.52 -3.44 -39.49
CA SER A 211 -12.20 -4.76 -40.05
C SER A 211 -12.35 -4.74 -41.58
N LEU A 212 -13.37 -4.05 -42.09
CA LEU A 212 -13.53 -3.83 -43.54
C LEU A 212 -12.45 -2.90 -44.13
N ARG A 213 -12.01 -1.86 -43.41
CA ARG A 213 -10.93 -0.96 -43.88
C ARG A 213 -9.57 -1.67 -43.96
N VAL A 214 -9.24 -2.54 -43.01
CA VAL A 214 -8.02 -3.37 -43.08
C VAL A 214 -8.09 -4.38 -44.23
N THR A 215 -9.25 -4.96 -44.54
CA THR A 215 -9.41 -5.80 -45.75
C THR A 215 -9.41 -5.00 -47.06
N TRP A 216 -9.84 -3.73 -47.06
CA TRP A 216 -9.85 -2.88 -48.26
C TRP A 216 -8.45 -2.34 -48.61
N GLU A 217 -7.66 -1.93 -47.62
CA GLU A 217 -6.28 -1.49 -47.86
C GLU A 217 -5.33 -2.66 -48.20
N GLY A 218 -5.65 -3.88 -47.74
CA GLY A 218 -4.99 -5.11 -48.18
C GLY A 218 -5.37 -5.60 -49.59
N ARG A 219 -6.56 -5.22 -50.10
CA ARG A 219 -7.03 -5.59 -51.45
C ARG A 219 -6.69 -4.54 -52.53
N MET A 220 -6.33 -3.31 -52.15
CA MET A 220 -5.93 -2.25 -53.08
C MET A 220 -4.44 -2.29 -53.50
N ARG A 221 -3.60 -3.15 -52.89
CA ARG A 221 -2.21 -3.38 -53.35
C ARG A 221 -2.07 -4.44 -54.45
N HIS A 222 -3.14 -5.14 -54.80
CA HIS A 222 -3.18 -6.02 -55.95
C HIS A 222 -4.31 -5.56 -56.88
N GLY A 223 -4.02 -4.51 -57.65
CA GLY A 223 -4.89 -4.01 -58.70
C GLY A 223 -5.08 -5.05 -59.79
N VAL A 224 -6.27 -5.63 -59.87
CA VAL A 224 -6.86 -6.13 -61.12
C VAL A 224 -8.35 -5.75 -61.11
N PRO A 225 -8.83 -4.95 -62.07
CA PRO A 225 -10.23 -4.55 -62.16
C PRO A 225 -11.08 -5.65 -62.82
N PRO A 226 -12.38 -5.80 -62.49
CA PRO A 226 -13.29 -6.60 -63.29
C PRO A 226 -13.80 -5.73 -64.45
N LEU A 227 -13.21 -5.89 -65.63
CA LEU A 227 -13.78 -5.40 -66.88
C LEU A 227 -14.54 -6.54 -67.57
N LEU A 228 -15.81 -6.24 -67.85
CA LEU A 228 -16.70 -6.77 -68.89
C LEU A 228 -17.00 -8.29 -68.96
N ALA A 229 -18.29 -8.57 -68.77
CA ALA A 229 -18.98 -9.66 -69.44
C ALA A 229 -18.97 -9.47 -70.96
N LEU A 230 -18.66 -10.51 -71.73
CA LEU A 230 -19.35 -10.91 -72.98
C LEU A 230 -18.78 -12.23 -73.55
N ALA A 231 -19.73 -13.09 -73.91
CA ALA A 231 -19.76 -14.32 -74.70
C ALA A 231 -18.53 -14.77 -75.54
N LEU A 232 -18.32 -16.11 -75.55
CA LEU A 232 -17.95 -17.04 -76.66
C LEU A 232 -16.81 -18.05 -76.33
N PRO A 233 -16.80 -19.25 -76.97
CA PRO A 233 -16.23 -20.50 -76.44
C PRO A 233 -14.80 -20.81 -76.98
N PRO A 234 -14.17 -21.97 -76.67
CA PRO A 234 -12.72 -22.09 -76.49
C PRO A 234 -11.94 -22.32 -77.81
N GLN A 235 -10.67 -21.93 -77.83
CA GLN A 235 -9.69 -22.45 -78.79
C GLN A 235 -8.32 -22.66 -78.14
N ASP A 236 -7.88 -23.90 -78.30
CA ASP A 236 -6.61 -24.52 -78.02
C ASP A 236 -5.46 -23.90 -78.84
N ARG A 237 -4.23 -24.20 -78.40
CA ARG A 237 -2.95 -24.26 -79.15
C ARG A 237 -1.95 -23.10 -79.11
N ARG A 238 -0.77 -23.55 -78.67
CA ARG A 238 0.59 -23.32 -79.21
C ARG A 238 1.26 -21.98 -78.87
N GLY A 239 2.26 -22.10 -77.99
CA GLY A 239 3.62 -22.29 -78.49
C GLY A 239 4.59 -21.11 -78.34
N ARG A 240 5.85 -21.50 -78.02
CA ARG A 240 7.13 -20.80 -78.20
C ARG A 240 7.56 -19.72 -77.18
N ARG A 241 8.43 -20.19 -76.26
CA ARG A 241 9.80 -19.71 -75.97
C ARG A 241 10.57 -19.21 -77.23
N PRO A 242 11.80 -18.64 -77.10
CA PRO A 242 12.48 -17.89 -76.02
C PRO A 242 13.32 -16.70 -76.59
N SER A 243 14.38 -16.30 -75.87
CA SER A 243 15.57 -15.51 -76.29
C SER A 243 15.47 -13.99 -76.12
N PHE A 244 16.52 -13.24 -75.79
CA PHE A 244 17.90 -13.42 -75.27
C PHE A 244 18.51 -11.99 -75.21
N GLY A 245 19.56 -11.78 -74.39
CA GLY A 245 20.53 -10.67 -74.52
C GLY A 245 20.31 -9.52 -73.52
N GLU A 246 21.13 -9.37 -72.46
CA GLU A 246 22.53 -8.87 -72.39
C GLU A 246 22.68 -7.39 -72.79
N PRO A 247 23.69 -6.66 -72.28
CA PRO A 247 24.80 -7.06 -71.39
C PRO A 247 24.76 -6.46 -69.97
#